data_AF-A0A3M1BGW5-F1
#
_entry.id   AF-A0A3M1BGW5-F1
#
_cell.length_a   1.000
_cell.length_b   1.000
_cell.length_c   1.000
_cell.angle_alpha   90.00
_cell.angle_beta   90.00
_cell.angle_gamma   90.00
#
_symmetry.space_group_name_H-M   'P 1'
#
loop_
_entity.id
_entity.type
_entity.pdbx_description
1 polymer ?
#
loop_
_entity_poly.entity_id
_entity_poly.type
_entity_poly.pdbx_seq_one_letter_code
_entity_poly.pdbx_strand_id
1 'polypeptide(L)'
;MTDELRLISAVERFAAVVVSLSDDDLARPWEWRAYQEGVRFAFFRTAEELHLLAARLLAQRSQTGKAFTVAHRALAQYHVAYRDLQALLFARESALLDAPVAGDAWPLRTVLGHTLAAEREMFARLRFAVMQHRQGVTEAVDLPSDVRAELIGSHQEFERTVRRLSLPGVLAYYDRLHKRVLRELADIRDEELDVPSLWWEGVPMSVAFRLGRLGSHLRQHTLQAEAMLRALTGEPSEARRLLRLVYAALAEAESAVIGDWLLGQREQQETAAIIAQRAGEIEALLND
;
A
#
# COMPACT_ATOMS: atom_id res chain seq x y z
N MET A 1 22.41 -2.50 -18.25
CA MET A 1 21.24 -2.50 -17.35
C MET A 1 20.63 -1.12 -17.42
N THR A 2 19.84 -0.89 -18.47
CA THR A 2 19.04 0.32 -18.62
C THR A 2 17.93 0.30 -17.60
N ASP A 3 17.74 1.42 -16.93
CA ASP A 3 16.72 1.72 -15.93
C ASP A 3 15.33 1.33 -16.45
N GLU A 4 14.84 0.14 -16.08
CA GLU A 4 13.42 -0.16 -16.19
C GLU A 4 12.70 0.71 -15.16
N LEU A 5 12.11 1.82 -15.63
CA LEU A 5 11.24 2.65 -14.79
C LEU A 5 10.10 1.78 -14.26
N ARG A 6 10.24 1.32 -13.01
CA ARG A 6 9.13 0.72 -12.28
C ARG A 6 8.07 1.80 -12.08
N LEU A 7 6.81 1.48 -12.38
CA LEU A 7 5.68 2.41 -12.26
C LEU A 7 5.68 3.18 -10.93
N ILE A 8 5.91 2.47 -9.83
CA ILE A 8 6.03 3.06 -8.49
C ILE A 8 7.13 4.13 -8.41
N SER A 9 8.30 3.92 -9.01
CA SER A 9 9.42 4.87 -8.96
C SER A 9 9.09 6.15 -9.72
N ALA A 10 8.34 6.07 -10.82
CA ALA A 10 7.85 7.25 -11.53
C ALA A 10 6.83 8.03 -10.68
N VAL A 11 5.91 7.33 -10.00
CA VAL A 11 4.95 7.96 -9.08
C VAL A 11 5.64 8.56 -7.86
N GLU A 12 6.63 7.91 -7.27
CA GLU A 12 7.42 8.44 -6.15
C GLU A 12 8.23 9.67 -6.55
N ARG A 13 8.80 9.69 -7.78
CA ARG A 13 9.46 10.89 -8.31
C ARG A 13 8.47 12.03 -8.47
N PHE A 14 7.31 11.78 -9.08
CA PHE A 14 6.24 12.78 -9.20
C PHE A 14 5.82 13.29 -7.82
N ALA A 15 5.60 12.40 -6.87
CA ALA A 15 5.23 12.72 -5.51
C ALA A 15 6.28 13.59 -4.80
N ALA A 16 7.57 13.29 -4.98
CA ALA A 16 8.66 14.07 -4.39
C ALA A 16 8.70 15.52 -4.91
N VAL A 17 8.39 15.74 -6.19
CA VAL A 17 8.32 17.08 -6.79
C VAL A 17 7.13 17.87 -6.22
N VAL A 18 5.98 17.21 -6.04
CA VAL A 18 4.71 17.94 -5.82
C VAL A 18 4.22 17.97 -4.36
N VAL A 19 4.79 17.17 -3.45
CA VAL A 19 4.26 17.01 -2.08
C VAL A 19 4.32 18.31 -1.24
N SER A 20 5.29 19.18 -1.51
CA SER A 20 5.52 20.43 -0.76
C SER A 20 4.95 21.67 -1.44
N LEU A 21 4.20 21.53 -2.54
CA LEU A 21 3.62 22.67 -3.24
C LEU A 21 2.60 23.39 -2.38
N SER A 22 2.70 24.72 -2.38
CA SER A 22 1.69 25.63 -1.84
C SER A 22 0.48 25.76 -2.77
N ASP A 23 -0.59 26.39 -2.30
CA ASP A 23 -1.77 26.66 -3.13
C ASP A 23 -1.43 27.61 -4.32
N ASP A 24 -0.47 28.51 -4.13
CA ASP A 24 0.04 29.40 -5.19
C ASP A 24 0.84 28.60 -6.24
N ASP A 25 1.68 27.66 -5.81
CA ASP A 25 2.40 26.76 -6.73
C ASP A 25 1.42 25.90 -7.54
N LEU A 26 0.34 25.41 -6.90
CA LEU A 26 -0.71 24.64 -7.56
C LEU A 26 -1.50 25.48 -8.59
N ALA A 27 -1.55 26.80 -8.41
CA ALA A 27 -2.20 27.74 -9.33
C ALA A 27 -1.29 28.21 -10.47
N ARG A 28 0.02 27.91 -10.43
CA ARG A 28 0.94 28.27 -11.53
C ARG A 28 0.41 27.73 -12.87
N PRO A 29 0.47 28.52 -13.96
CA PRO A 29 0.06 28.06 -15.28
C PRO A 29 0.83 26.80 -15.69
N TRP A 30 0.08 25.78 -16.08
CA TRP A 30 0.60 24.56 -16.71
C TRP A 30 -0.39 24.16 -17.79
N GLU A 31 0.11 24.04 -19.02
CA GLU A 31 -0.69 23.66 -20.15
C GLU A 31 -0.59 22.15 -20.37
N TRP A 32 -1.74 21.49 -20.42
CA TRP A 32 -1.82 20.10 -20.83
C TRP A 32 -2.71 19.98 -22.05
N ARG A 33 -2.09 19.83 -23.23
CA ARG A 33 -2.78 19.82 -24.52
C ARG A 33 -3.62 21.10 -24.69
N ALA A 34 -4.94 20.99 -24.68
CA ALA A 34 -5.87 22.12 -24.84
C ALA A 34 -6.39 22.68 -23.49
N TYR A 35 -5.89 22.18 -22.36
CA TYR A 35 -6.36 22.55 -21.02
C TYR A 35 -5.33 23.44 -20.31
N GLN A 36 -5.81 24.52 -19.68
CA GLN A 36 -5.00 25.50 -18.93
C GLN A 36 -5.51 25.63 -17.49
N GLU A 37 -5.45 24.52 -16.74
CA GLU A 37 -6.03 24.41 -15.39
C GLU A 37 -4.98 24.45 -14.26
N GLY A 38 -3.74 24.78 -14.61
CA GLY A 38 -2.62 24.95 -13.68
C GLY A 38 -2.00 23.63 -13.19
N VAL A 39 -0.92 23.74 -12.40
CA VAL A 39 -0.15 22.58 -11.90
C VAL A 39 -1.02 21.60 -11.09
N ARG A 40 -2.05 22.08 -10.40
CA ARG A 40 -3.06 21.24 -9.72
C ARG A 40 -3.60 20.13 -10.61
N PHE A 41 -3.79 20.40 -11.90
CA PHE A 41 -4.37 19.44 -12.82
C PHE A 41 -3.43 18.27 -13.15
N ALA A 42 -2.13 18.43 -12.93
CA ALA A 42 -1.16 17.36 -13.13
C ALA A 42 -1.42 16.13 -12.25
N PHE A 43 -1.97 16.33 -11.03
CA PHE A 43 -2.36 15.23 -10.15
C PHE A 43 -3.49 14.41 -10.76
N PHE A 44 -4.53 15.08 -11.28
CA PHE A 44 -5.65 14.41 -11.94
C PHE A 44 -5.19 13.72 -13.23
N ARG A 45 -4.36 14.36 -14.05
CA ARG A 45 -3.79 13.72 -15.25
C ARG A 45 -2.97 12.48 -14.88
N THR A 46 -2.22 12.50 -13.78
CA THR A 46 -1.50 11.32 -13.29
C THR A 46 -2.43 10.22 -12.82
N ALA A 47 -3.46 10.55 -12.02
CA ALA A 47 -4.44 9.57 -11.56
C ALA A 47 -5.20 8.92 -12.73
N GLU A 48 -5.61 9.70 -13.73
CA GLU A 48 -6.33 9.19 -14.90
C GLU A 48 -5.50 8.21 -15.73
N GLU A 49 -4.21 8.47 -15.94
CA GLU A 49 -3.33 7.52 -16.64
C GLU A 49 -3.22 6.20 -15.87
N LEU A 50 -3.16 6.25 -14.54
CA LEU A 50 -3.12 5.07 -13.68
C LEU A 50 -4.45 4.30 -13.69
N HIS A 51 -5.60 4.99 -13.64
CA HIS A 51 -6.91 4.37 -13.77
C HIS A 51 -7.09 3.70 -15.15
N LEU A 52 -6.64 4.36 -16.22
CA LEU A 52 -6.69 3.80 -17.56
C LEU A 52 -5.79 2.56 -17.70
N LEU A 53 -4.59 2.61 -17.10
CA LEU A 53 -3.71 1.44 -17.01
C LEU A 53 -4.40 0.29 -16.28
N ALA A 54 -5.01 0.53 -15.11
CA ALA A 54 -5.73 -0.49 -14.36
C ALA A 54 -6.84 -1.15 -15.18
N ALA A 55 -7.64 -0.34 -15.90
CA ALA A 55 -8.70 -0.83 -16.77
C ALA A 55 -8.16 -1.70 -17.92
N ARG A 56 -7.05 -1.28 -18.56
CA ARG A 56 -6.39 -2.05 -19.63
C ARG A 56 -5.86 -3.39 -19.12
N LEU A 57 -5.19 -3.39 -17.97
CA LEU A 57 -4.65 -4.61 -17.35
C LEU A 57 -5.77 -5.60 -17.02
N LEU A 58 -6.87 -5.15 -16.40
CA LEU A 58 -8.01 -6.01 -16.09
C LEU A 58 -8.71 -6.56 -17.34
N ALA A 59 -8.82 -5.76 -18.40
CA ALA A 59 -9.34 -6.21 -19.69
C ALA A 59 -8.43 -7.29 -20.31
N GLN A 60 -7.11 -7.08 -20.29
CA GLN A 60 -6.12 -8.04 -20.79
C GLN A 60 -6.21 -9.39 -20.05
N ARG A 61 -6.33 -9.38 -18.71
CA ARG A 61 -6.52 -10.61 -17.92
C ARG A 61 -7.74 -11.42 -18.34
N SER A 62 -8.83 -10.71 -18.60
CA SER A 62 -10.08 -11.34 -19.00
C SER A 62 -9.93 -12.03 -20.36
N GLN A 63 -9.11 -11.47 -21.25
CA GLN A 63 -8.81 -12.04 -22.57
C GLN A 63 -7.81 -13.21 -22.52
N THR A 64 -6.87 -13.21 -21.58
CA THR A 64 -5.82 -14.24 -21.46
C THR A 64 -6.23 -15.45 -20.61
N GLY A 65 -7.49 -15.52 -20.15
CA GLY A 65 -8.01 -16.63 -19.34
C GLY A 65 -7.50 -16.66 -17.89
N LYS A 66 -6.76 -15.64 -17.46
CA LYS A 66 -6.26 -15.47 -16.09
C LYS A 66 -7.12 -14.48 -15.30
N ALA A 67 -8.42 -14.77 -15.23
CA ALA A 67 -9.40 -13.89 -14.61
C ALA A 67 -8.99 -13.43 -13.20
N PHE A 68 -9.39 -12.22 -12.84
CA PHE A 68 -9.10 -11.65 -11.53
C PHE A 68 -10.08 -12.19 -10.48
N THR A 69 -9.61 -13.20 -9.72
CA THR A 69 -10.36 -14.00 -8.74
C THR A 69 -10.90 -13.19 -7.56
N VAL A 70 -11.80 -13.77 -6.77
CA VAL A 70 -12.32 -13.14 -5.55
C VAL A 70 -11.20 -12.99 -4.51
N ALA A 71 -10.34 -13.99 -4.37
CA ALA A 71 -9.18 -13.93 -3.49
C ALA A 71 -8.22 -12.79 -3.86
N HIS A 72 -7.93 -12.59 -5.16
CA HIS A 72 -7.12 -11.46 -5.60
C HIS A 72 -7.79 -10.11 -5.29
N ARG A 73 -9.11 -10.00 -5.44
CA ARG A 73 -9.86 -8.77 -5.08
C ARG A 73 -9.80 -8.48 -3.59
N ALA A 74 -9.92 -9.51 -2.74
CA ALA A 74 -9.78 -9.34 -1.30
C ALA A 74 -8.37 -8.86 -0.92
N LEU A 75 -7.34 -9.44 -1.54
CA LEU A 75 -5.95 -9.04 -1.31
C LEU A 75 -5.65 -7.63 -1.87
N ALA A 76 -6.26 -7.25 -2.99
CA ALA A 76 -6.20 -5.90 -3.54
C ALA A 76 -6.72 -4.84 -2.58
N GLN A 77 -7.77 -5.12 -1.79
CA GLN A 77 -8.27 -4.18 -0.78
C GLN A 77 -7.24 -3.89 0.32
N TYR A 78 -6.44 -4.89 0.69
CA TYR A 78 -5.29 -4.71 1.57
C TYR A 78 -4.19 -3.86 0.91
N HIS A 79 -3.89 -4.08 -0.37
CA HIS A 79 -2.93 -3.26 -1.11
C HIS A 79 -3.36 -1.79 -1.24
N VAL A 80 -4.64 -1.53 -1.47
CA VAL A 80 -5.20 -0.17 -1.48
C VAL A 80 -5.01 0.51 -0.13
N ALA A 81 -5.28 -0.18 0.98
CA ALA A 81 -5.05 0.36 2.31
C ALA A 81 -3.56 0.65 2.59
N TYR A 82 -2.66 -0.18 2.07
CA TYR A 82 -1.21 0.04 2.15
C TYR A 82 -0.76 1.30 1.41
N ARG A 83 -1.23 1.52 0.18
CA ARG A 83 -0.87 2.72 -0.59
C ARG A 83 -1.45 3.99 0.01
N ASP A 84 -2.61 3.93 0.65
CA ASP A 84 -3.16 5.06 1.40
C ASP A 84 -2.27 5.44 2.60
N LEU A 85 -1.83 4.46 3.39
CA LEU A 85 -0.86 4.70 4.48
C LEU A 85 0.46 5.28 3.95
N GLN A 86 0.97 4.76 2.83
CA GLN A 86 2.18 5.30 2.22
C GLN A 86 2.01 6.76 1.78
N ALA A 87 0.90 7.10 1.14
CA ALA A 87 0.60 8.47 0.73
C ALA A 87 0.52 9.42 1.95
N LEU A 88 -0.11 8.97 3.04
CA LEU A 88 -0.20 9.73 4.28
C LEU A 88 1.17 10.05 4.88
N LEU A 89 2.09 9.08 4.84
CA LEU A 89 3.43 9.15 5.44
C LEU A 89 4.50 9.66 4.47
N PHE A 90 4.15 9.91 3.21
CA PHE A 90 5.10 10.31 2.18
C PHE A 90 5.79 11.64 2.55
N ALA A 91 7.12 11.65 2.45
CA ALA A 91 7.99 12.78 2.76
C ALA A 91 7.70 13.42 4.13
N ARG A 92 7.36 12.61 5.13
CA ARG A 92 7.23 13.06 6.53
C ARG A 92 8.56 12.93 7.27
N GLU A 93 8.75 13.80 8.25
CA GLU A 93 9.97 13.82 9.05
C GLU A 93 9.98 12.68 10.08
N SER A 94 11.17 12.14 10.35
CA SER A 94 11.32 11.08 11.37
C SER A 94 11.07 11.57 12.79
N ALA A 95 11.19 12.87 13.06
CA ALA A 95 10.89 13.47 14.36
C ALA A 95 9.42 13.24 14.80
N LEU A 96 8.50 13.07 13.84
CA LEU A 96 7.09 12.78 14.11
C LEU A 96 6.85 11.39 14.70
N LEU A 97 7.82 10.47 14.63
CA LEU A 97 7.66 9.12 15.16
C LEU A 97 7.39 9.10 16.66
N ASP A 98 8.12 9.95 17.39
CA ASP A 98 8.15 9.99 18.85
C ASP A 98 7.65 11.33 19.40
N ALA A 99 7.09 12.18 18.54
CA ALA A 99 6.51 13.45 18.94
C ALA A 99 5.36 13.21 19.95
N PRO A 100 5.31 13.97 21.05
CA PRO A 100 4.27 13.79 22.06
C PRO A 100 2.92 14.21 21.48
N VAL A 101 1.92 13.36 21.67
CA VAL A 101 0.51 13.67 21.41
C VAL A 101 -0.26 13.81 22.71
N ALA A 102 -1.29 14.65 22.72
CA ALA A 102 -2.05 14.95 23.93
C ALA A 102 -2.86 13.74 24.43
N GLY A 103 -3.01 13.62 25.75
CA GLY A 103 -3.81 12.59 26.40
C GLY A 103 -3.23 11.18 26.23
N ASP A 104 -4.11 10.19 26.06
CA ASP A 104 -3.76 8.77 25.93
C ASP A 104 -3.51 8.33 24.47
N ALA A 105 -3.36 9.29 23.54
CA ALA A 105 -3.11 8.98 22.14
C ALA A 105 -1.74 8.31 21.95
N TRP A 106 -1.69 7.29 21.11
CA TRP A 106 -0.43 6.60 20.78
C TRP A 106 0.46 7.45 19.87
N PRO A 107 1.78 7.54 20.14
CA PRO A 107 2.75 8.08 19.19
C PRO A 107 2.75 7.29 17.88
N LEU A 108 3.21 7.91 16.79
CA LEU A 108 3.22 7.30 15.47
C LEU A 108 4.04 6.00 15.46
N ARG A 109 5.17 5.97 16.17
CA ARG A 109 5.99 4.76 16.31
C ARG A 109 5.18 3.60 16.90
N THR A 110 4.34 3.88 17.89
CA THR A 110 3.48 2.86 18.51
C THR A 110 2.40 2.40 17.54
N VAL A 111 1.74 3.31 16.82
CA VAL A 111 0.73 2.97 15.80
C VAL A 111 1.34 2.10 14.69
N LEU A 112 2.49 2.50 14.14
CA LEU A 112 3.18 1.73 13.09
C LEU A 112 3.72 0.41 13.62
N GLY A 113 4.33 0.40 14.82
CA GLY A 113 4.83 -0.82 15.44
C GLY A 113 3.71 -1.84 15.68
N HIS A 114 2.56 -1.39 16.16
CA HIS A 114 1.36 -2.22 16.31
C HIS A 114 0.86 -2.74 14.96
N THR A 115 0.76 -1.86 13.96
CA THR A 115 0.30 -2.23 12.60
C THR A 115 1.17 -3.32 12.00
N LEU A 116 2.50 -3.13 12.00
CA LEU A 116 3.46 -4.10 11.47
C LEU A 116 3.45 -5.42 12.28
N ALA A 117 3.31 -5.35 13.61
CA ALA A 117 3.22 -6.55 14.44
C ALA A 117 1.99 -7.38 14.09
N ALA A 118 0.83 -6.73 14.00
CA ALA A 118 -0.42 -7.38 13.66
C ALA A 118 -0.36 -8.00 12.27
N GLU A 119 0.15 -7.28 11.26
CA GLU A 119 0.24 -7.83 9.91
C GLU A 119 1.16 -9.04 9.80
N ARG A 120 2.28 -9.07 10.54
CA ARG A 120 3.13 -10.27 10.64
C ARG A 120 2.33 -11.46 11.15
N GLU A 121 1.60 -11.29 12.25
CA GLU A 121 0.78 -12.35 12.84
C GLU A 121 -0.36 -12.78 11.91
N MET A 122 -1.09 -11.83 11.32
CA MET A 122 -2.18 -12.13 10.38
C MET A 122 -1.68 -12.90 9.16
N PHE A 123 -0.54 -12.50 8.59
CA PHE A 123 0.13 -13.21 7.50
C PHE A 123 0.44 -14.66 7.87
N ALA A 124 1.11 -14.88 9.02
CA ALA A 124 1.51 -16.21 9.44
C ALA A 124 0.30 -17.14 9.60
N ARG A 125 -0.77 -16.63 10.22
CA ARG A 125 -1.99 -17.40 10.49
C ARG A 125 -2.81 -17.70 9.24
N LEU A 126 -2.93 -16.75 8.31
CA LEU A 126 -3.56 -16.95 7.01
C LEU A 126 -2.82 -18.03 6.21
N ARG A 127 -1.50 -17.89 6.09
CA ARG A 127 -0.67 -18.85 5.37
C ARG A 127 -0.76 -20.25 5.99
N PHE A 128 -0.74 -20.34 7.31
CA PHE A 128 -0.85 -21.62 8.02
C PHE A 128 -2.21 -22.30 7.78
N ALA A 129 -3.32 -21.57 7.86
CA ALA A 129 -4.66 -22.11 7.62
C ALA A 129 -4.79 -22.70 6.20
N VAL A 130 -4.30 -21.97 5.18
CA VAL A 130 -4.33 -22.44 3.79
C VAL A 130 -3.39 -23.63 3.59
N MET A 131 -2.19 -23.60 4.18
CA MET A 131 -1.23 -24.71 4.10
C MET A 131 -1.82 -26.00 4.70
N GLN A 132 -2.43 -25.92 5.87
CA GLN A 132 -3.09 -27.05 6.54
C GLN A 132 -4.21 -27.64 5.70
N HIS A 133 -5.05 -26.78 5.13
CA HIS A 133 -6.13 -27.22 4.24
C HIS A 133 -5.58 -27.97 3.02
N ARG A 134 -4.53 -27.45 2.38
CA ARG A 134 -3.85 -28.10 1.25
C ARG A 134 -3.21 -29.44 1.63
N GLN A 135 -2.88 -29.66 2.91
CA GLN A 135 -2.38 -30.92 3.45
C GLN A 135 -3.49 -31.89 3.87
N GLY A 136 -4.77 -31.53 3.66
CA GLY A 136 -5.92 -32.37 4.00
C GLY A 136 -6.36 -32.29 5.45
N VAL A 137 -5.86 -31.32 6.23
CA VAL A 137 -6.33 -31.09 7.59
C VAL A 137 -7.69 -30.39 7.54
N THR A 138 -8.71 -31.03 8.12
CA THR A 138 -10.10 -30.54 8.07
C THR A 138 -10.50 -29.72 9.30
N GLU A 139 -9.84 -29.94 10.43
CA GLU A 139 -10.08 -29.20 11.67
C GLU A 139 -9.20 -27.95 11.74
N ALA A 140 -9.79 -26.80 12.07
CA ALA A 140 -9.04 -25.57 12.27
C ALA A 140 -8.30 -25.62 13.60
N VAL A 141 -6.98 -25.61 13.54
CA VAL A 141 -6.10 -25.55 14.72
C VAL A 141 -5.42 -24.19 14.82
N ASP A 142 -5.06 -23.81 16.05
CA ASP A 142 -4.30 -22.58 16.28
C ASP A 142 -2.87 -22.71 15.73
N LEU A 143 -2.24 -21.59 15.39
CA LEU A 143 -0.88 -21.54 14.87
C LEU A 143 0.12 -21.93 15.98
N PRO A 144 0.84 -23.06 15.85
CA PRO A 144 1.84 -23.47 16.83
C PRO A 144 3.00 -22.46 16.94
N SER A 145 3.59 -22.33 18.13
CA SER A 145 4.59 -21.30 18.41
C SER A 145 5.89 -21.47 17.61
N ASP A 146 6.29 -22.71 17.35
CA ASP A 146 7.44 -23.10 16.54
C ASP A 146 7.21 -22.74 15.06
N VAL A 147 6.05 -23.10 14.50
CA VAL A 147 5.66 -22.73 13.13
C VAL A 147 5.54 -21.21 12.98
N ARG A 148 4.99 -20.52 13.98
CA ARG A 148 4.96 -19.04 14.02
C ARG A 148 6.38 -18.46 13.96
N ALA A 149 7.29 -18.98 14.77
CA ALA A 149 8.68 -18.52 14.80
C ALA A 149 9.38 -18.76 13.46
N GLU A 150 9.12 -19.87 12.78
CA GLU A 150 9.64 -20.13 11.43
C GLU A 150 9.11 -19.12 10.41
N LEU A 151 7.81 -18.81 10.45
CA LEU A 151 7.17 -17.95 9.46
C LEU A 151 7.58 -16.48 9.58
N ILE A 152 7.65 -15.96 10.81
CA ILE A 152 7.82 -14.53 11.06
C ILE A 152 8.96 -14.17 12.02
N GLY A 153 9.62 -15.13 12.66
CA GLY A 153 10.69 -14.88 13.61
C GLY A 153 10.22 -14.34 14.95
N SER A 154 11.16 -13.87 15.78
CA SER A 154 10.88 -13.40 17.13
C SER A 154 10.15 -12.06 17.18
N HIS A 155 9.08 -11.99 17.98
CA HIS A 155 8.38 -10.73 18.26
C HIS A 155 9.28 -9.72 18.97
N GLN A 156 10.10 -10.17 19.93
CA GLN A 156 10.99 -9.29 20.68
C GLN A 156 12.08 -8.67 19.78
N GLU A 157 12.60 -9.45 18.81
CA GLU A 157 13.55 -8.93 17.82
C GLU A 157 12.91 -7.89 16.91
N PHE A 158 11.69 -8.18 16.44
CA PHE A 158 10.91 -7.24 15.66
C PHE A 158 10.70 -5.91 16.40
N GLU A 159 10.25 -5.95 17.67
CA GLU A 159 10.05 -4.73 18.45
C GLU A 159 11.35 -3.95 18.63
N ARG A 160 12.46 -4.65 18.93
CA ARG A 160 13.79 -4.03 19.05
C ARG A 160 14.21 -3.34 17.76
N THR A 161 13.93 -3.95 16.61
CA THR A 161 14.22 -3.37 15.29
C THR A 161 13.38 -2.12 15.05
N VAL A 162 12.05 -2.21 15.14
CA VAL A 162 11.15 -1.08 14.84
C VAL A 162 11.40 0.13 15.75
N ARG A 163 11.73 -0.10 17.03
CA ARG A 163 12.05 0.98 17.97
C ARG A 163 13.30 1.79 17.59
N ARG A 164 14.19 1.25 16.77
CA ARG A 164 15.47 1.88 16.40
C ARG A 164 15.45 2.51 15.00
N LEU A 165 14.44 2.21 14.19
CA LEU A 165 14.38 2.69 12.82
C LEU A 165 13.88 4.15 12.76
N SER A 166 14.43 4.90 11.80
CA SER A 166 13.85 6.16 11.31
C SER A 166 12.55 5.87 10.55
N LEU A 167 11.77 6.91 10.22
CA LEU A 167 10.51 6.71 9.48
C LEU A 167 10.75 6.05 8.11
N PRO A 168 11.72 6.49 7.28
CA PRO A 168 12.09 5.77 6.06
C PRO A 168 12.49 4.32 6.32
N GLY A 169 13.19 4.04 7.43
CA GLY A 169 13.55 2.69 7.83
C GLY A 169 12.34 1.81 8.15
N VAL A 170 11.36 2.34 8.89
CA VAL A 170 10.09 1.65 9.20
C VAL A 170 9.31 1.40 7.92
N LEU A 171 9.19 2.38 7.03
CA LEU A 171 8.48 2.24 5.76
C LEU A 171 9.16 1.22 4.83
N ALA A 172 10.49 1.20 4.76
CA ALA A 172 11.22 0.21 3.99
C ALA A 172 11.10 -1.21 4.58
N TYR A 173 11.06 -1.33 5.91
CA TYR A 173 10.73 -2.59 6.56
C TYR A 173 9.34 -3.06 6.17
N TYR A 174 8.37 -2.15 6.26
CA TYR A 174 6.98 -2.45 5.98
C TYR A 174 6.76 -2.83 4.51
N ASP A 175 7.40 -2.13 3.57
CA ASP A 175 7.35 -2.45 2.14
C ASP A 175 7.82 -3.90 1.85
N ARG A 176 8.89 -4.36 2.52
CA ARG A 176 9.34 -5.75 2.38
C ARG A 176 8.34 -6.74 2.94
N LEU A 177 7.75 -6.45 4.10
CA LEU A 177 6.69 -7.28 4.68
C LEU A 177 5.48 -7.33 3.75
N HIS A 178 4.97 -6.17 3.32
CA HIS A 178 3.82 -6.04 2.44
C HIS A 178 4.00 -6.81 1.12
N LYS A 179 5.15 -6.64 0.46
CA LYS A 179 5.48 -7.38 -0.78
C LYS A 179 5.56 -8.89 -0.56
N ARG A 180 5.96 -9.34 0.64
CA ARG A 180 5.94 -10.76 1.01
C ARG A 180 4.49 -11.24 1.18
N VAL A 181 3.68 -10.51 1.95
CA VAL A 181 2.25 -10.82 2.14
C VAL A 181 1.53 -10.93 0.81
N LEU A 182 1.67 -9.93 -0.07
CA LEU A 182 1.03 -9.96 -1.39
C LEU A 182 1.46 -11.17 -2.22
N ARG A 183 2.77 -11.42 -2.32
CA ARG A 183 3.29 -12.49 -3.17
C ARG A 183 2.86 -13.87 -2.68
N GLU A 184 2.93 -14.08 -1.38
CA GLU A 184 2.70 -15.40 -0.79
C GLU A 184 1.22 -15.70 -0.54
N LEU A 185 0.36 -14.69 -0.46
CA LEU A 185 -1.10 -14.88 -0.35
C LEU A 185 -1.82 -14.76 -1.71
N ALA A 186 -1.13 -14.36 -2.78
CA ALA A 186 -1.72 -14.29 -4.12
C ALA A 186 -2.04 -15.67 -4.72
N ASP A 187 -1.51 -16.75 -4.15
CA ASP A 187 -1.81 -18.12 -4.61
C ASP A 187 -3.09 -18.71 -4.01
N ILE A 188 -3.74 -17.99 -3.07
CA ILE A 188 -5.01 -18.41 -2.46
C ILE A 188 -6.06 -18.53 -3.56
N ARG A 189 -6.65 -19.71 -3.66
CA ARG A 189 -7.69 -20.02 -4.65
C ARG A 189 -9.06 -19.66 -4.10
N ASP A 190 -10.02 -19.38 -4.98
CA ASP A 190 -11.38 -19.01 -4.54
C ASP A 190 -12.05 -20.12 -3.71
N GLU A 191 -11.74 -21.39 -3.98
CA GLU A 191 -12.20 -22.53 -3.17
C GLU A 191 -11.60 -22.56 -1.75
N GLU A 192 -10.50 -21.85 -1.52
CA GLU A 192 -9.82 -21.78 -0.21
C GLU A 192 -10.36 -20.63 0.65
N LEU A 193 -11.26 -19.80 0.12
CA LEU A 193 -11.80 -18.64 0.83
C LEU A 193 -12.67 -19.02 2.03
N ASP A 194 -13.33 -20.17 1.97
CA ASP A 194 -14.17 -20.70 3.05
C ASP A 194 -13.38 -21.54 4.08
N VAL A 195 -12.07 -21.71 3.88
CA VAL A 195 -11.22 -22.47 4.81
C VAL A 195 -11.28 -21.83 6.20
N PRO A 196 -11.55 -22.61 7.26
CA PRO A 196 -11.62 -22.09 8.62
C PRO A 196 -10.21 -21.78 9.15
N SER A 197 -10.05 -20.57 9.70
CA SER A 197 -8.82 -20.06 10.30
C SER A 197 -9.06 -19.73 11.77
N LEU A 198 -8.47 -20.53 12.67
CA LEU A 198 -8.57 -20.38 14.11
C LEU A 198 -7.46 -19.45 14.64
N TRP A 199 -7.88 -18.37 15.29
CA TRP A 199 -7.00 -17.41 15.95
C TRP A 199 -7.37 -17.33 17.44
N TRP A 200 -6.84 -16.35 18.16
CA TRP A 200 -7.00 -16.21 19.61
C TRP A 200 -8.46 -16.00 20.07
N GLU A 201 -9.40 -15.70 19.17
CA GLU A 201 -10.81 -15.53 19.54
C GLU A 201 -11.50 -16.87 19.89
N GLY A 202 -10.84 -18.02 19.67
CA GLY A 202 -11.37 -19.34 20.02
C GLY A 202 -12.49 -19.84 19.10
N VAL A 203 -12.91 -19.03 18.12
CA VAL A 203 -13.89 -19.39 17.10
C VAL A 203 -13.25 -19.28 15.71
N PRO A 204 -13.26 -20.35 14.89
CA PRO A 204 -12.74 -20.28 13.53
C PRO A 204 -13.55 -19.29 12.67
N MET A 205 -12.84 -18.50 11.87
CA MET A 205 -13.43 -17.60 10.88
C MET A 205 -12.81 -17.89 9.51
N SER A 206 -13.53 -17.61 8.42
CA SER A 206 -13.06 -17.95 7.08
C SER A 206 -11.80 -17.18 6.66
N VAL A 207 -11.01 -17.75 5.76
CA VAL A 207 -9.88 -17.05 5.10
C VAL A 207 -10.37 -15.75 4.46
N ALA A 208 -11.54 -15.73 3.82
CA ALA A 208 -12.14 -14.51 3.27
C ALA A 208 -12.31 -13.40 4.33
N PHE A 209 -12.86 -13.74 5.51
CA PHE A 209 -13.00 -12.79 6.61
C PHE A 209 -11.63 -12.27 7.06
N ARG A 210 -10.63 -13.16 7.20
CA ARG A 210 -9.28 -12.79 7.66
C ARG A 210 -8.54 -11.93 6.63
N LEU A 211 -8.71 -12.18 5.32
CA LEU A 211 -8.20 -11.30 4.26
C LEU A 211 -8.87 -9.92 4.32
N GLY A 212 -10.18 -9.85 4.54
CA GLY A 212 -10.87 -8.58 4.77
C GLY A 212 -10.33 -7.84 6.00
N ARG A 213 -10.00 -8.57 7.06
CA ARG A 213 -9.45 -8.02 8.31
C ARG A 213 -8.07 -7.38 8.13
N LEU A 214 -7.21 -7.90 7.25
CA LEU A 214 -5.94 -7.25 6.88
C LEU A 214 -6.19 -5.81 6.38
N GLY A 215 -7.12 -5.64 5.43
CA GLY A 215 -7.45 -4.34 4.88
C GLY A 215 -8.11 -3.41 5.91
N SER A 216 -9.08 -3.91 6.69
CA SER A 216 -9.79 -3.07 7.66
C SER A 216 -8.90 -2.61 8.82
N HIS A 217 -8.01 -3.49 9.30
CA HIS A 217 -7.06 -3.16 10.38
C HIS A 217 -6.10 -2.07 9.96
N LEU A 218 -5.55 -2.18 8.75
CA LEU A 218 -4.65 -1.16 8.20
C LEU A 218 -5.35 0.19 8.01
N ARG A 219 -6.60 0.21 7.52
CA ARG A 219 -7.39 1.45 7.42
C ARG A 219 -7.66 2.08 8.78
N GLN A 220 -8.01 1.28 9.79
CA GLN A 220 -8.22 1.76 11.15
C GLN A 220 -6.97 2.50 11.68
N HIS A 221 -5.79 1.91 11.54
CA HIS A 221 -4.56 2.53 12.03
C HIS A 221 -4.02 3.65 11.12
N THR A 222 -4.39 3.65 9.83
CA THR A 222 -4.16 4.80 8.95
C THR A 222 -4.98 6.02 9.42
N LEU A 223 -6.25 5.84 9.78
CA LEU A 223 -7.07 6.91 10.35
C LEU A 223 -6.52 7.41 11.70
N GLN A 224 -6.03 6.49 12.54
CA GLN A 224 -5.36 6.85 13.79
C GLN A 224 -4.09 7.68 13.55
N ALA A 225 -3.25 7.26 12.60
CA ALA A 225 -2.05 7.99 12.20
C ALA A 225 -2.39 9.36 11.59
N GLU A 226 -3.46 9.46 10.79
CA GLU A 226 -3.91 10.71 10.20
C GLU A 226 -4.38 11.70 11.27
N ALA A 227 -5.21 11.26 12.22
CA ALA A 227 -5.66 12.11 13.33
C ALA A 227 -4.49 12.64 14.16
N MET A 228 -3.51 11.78 14.44
CA MET A 228 -2.28 12.15 15.14
C MET A 228 -1.46 13.17 14.34
N LEU A 229 -1.28 12.97 13.02
CA LEU A 229 -0.54 13.89 12.17
C LEU A 229 -1.23 15.26 12.07
N ARG A 230 -2.57 15.29 12.05
CA ARG A 230 -3.33 16.54 12.08
C ARG A 230 -3.14 17.29 13.37
N ALA A 231 -3.14 16.59 14.51
CA ALA A 231 -2.89 17.21 15.81
C ALA A 231 -1.48 17.81 15.90
N LEU A 232 -0.48 17.20 15.25
CA LEU A 232 0.92 17.63 15.31
C LEU A 232 1.29 18.66 14.25
N THR A 233 0.68 18.60 13.06
CA THR A 233 1.12 19.34 11.86
C THR A 233 0.04 20.23 11.25
N GLY A 234 -1.18 20.21 11.81
CA GLY A 234 -2.34 20.89 11.24
C GLY A 234 -2.99 20.10 10.10
N GLU A 235 -3.97 20.72 9.44
CA GLU A 235 -4.67 20.12 8.31
C GLU A 235 -3.72 19.84 7.13
N PRO A 236 -3.90 18.72 6.39
CA PRO A 236 -3.08 18.43 5.22
C PRO A 236 -3.29 19.49 4.13
N SER A 237 -2.21 19.91 3.48
CA SER A 237 -2.26 20.79 2.30
C SER A 237 -3.07 20.17 1.15
N GLU A 238 -3.51 20.98 0.20
CA GLU A 238 -4.19 20.49 -1.00
C GLU A 238 -3.32 19.49 -1.77
N ALA A 239 -2.04 19.80 -1.98
CA ALA A 239 -1.10 18.90 -2.65
C ALA A 239 -1.05 17.50 -2.01
N ARG A 240 -1.05 17.42 -0.67
CA ARG A 240 -1.08 16.13 0.05
C ARG A 240 -2.40 15.39 -0.13
N ARG A 241 -3.53 16.09 -0.16
CA ARG A 241 -4.84 15.48 -0.43
C ARG A 241 -4.91 14.94 -1.87
N LEU A 242 -4.41 15.70 -2.84
CA LEU A 242 -4.33 15.27 -4.24
C LEU A 242 -3.35 14.09 -4.43
N LEU A 243 -2.25 14.06 -3.69
CA LEU A 243 -1.31 12.91 -3.69
C LEU A 243 -2.01 11.61 -3.28
N ARG A 244 -2.92 11.65 -2.29
CA ARG A 244 -3.68 10.46 -1.90
C ARG A 244 -4.54 9.92 -3.05
N LEU A 245 -5.08 10.79 -3.92
CA LEU A 245 -5.80 10.35 -5.12
C LEU A 245 -4.88 9.63 -6.10
N VAL A 246 -3.68 10.16 -6.32
CA VAL A 246 -2.67 9.53 -7.19
C VAL A 246 -2.27 8.15 -6.66
N TYR A 247 -2.02 8.03 -5.36
CA TYR A 247 -1.66 6.75 -4.74
C TYR A 247 -2.82 5.76 -4.73
N ALA A 248 -4.07 6.22 -4.62
CA ALA A 248 -5.25 5.37 -4.79
C ALA A 248 -5.32 4.80 -6.21
N ALA A 249 -5.13 5.64 -7.23
CA ALA A 249 -5.09 5.19 -8.63
C ALA A 249 -3.93 4.24 -8.91
N LEU A 250 -2.75 4.49 -8.33
CA LEU A 250 -1.61 3.58 -8.40
C LEU A 250 -1.95 2.22 -7.80
N ALA A 251 -2.61 2.21 -6.64
CA ALA A 251 -3.00 0.97 -5.98
C ALA A 251 -3.96 0.14 -6.82
N GLU A 252 -4.86 0.77 -7.59
CA GLU A 252 -5.73 0.08 -8.53
C GLU A 252 -4.93 -0.58 -9.66
N ALA A 253 -3.97 0.14 -10.25
CA ALA A 253 -3.12 -0.38 -11.32
C ALA A 253 -2.24 -1.55 -10.83
N GLU A 254 -1.62 -1.43 -9.66
CA GLU A 254 -0.80 -2.48 -9.06
C GLU A 254 -1.65 -3.67 -8.58
N SER A 255 -2.88 -3.42 -8.13
CA SER A 255 -3.81 -4.50 -7.77
C SER A 255 -4.17 -5.38 -8.97
N ALA A 256 -4.28 -4.80 -10.17
CA ALA A 256 -4.65 -5.55 -11.36
C ALA A 256 -3.64 -6.66 -11.72
N VAL A 257 -2.37 -6.51 -11.32
CA VAL A 257 -1.32 -7.51 -11.59
C VAL A 257 -1.16 -8.56 -10.47
N ILE A 258 -1.93 -8.48 -9.39
CA ILE A 258 -1.88 -9.50 -8.31
C ILE A 258 -2.21 -10.87 -8.90
N GLY A 259 -1.32 -11.84 -8.65
CA GLY A 259 -1.42 -13.20 -9.20
C GLY A 259 -1.04 -13.36 -10.67
N ASP A 260 -0.67 -12.28 -11.37
CA ASP A 260 -0.05 -12.32 -12.71
C ASP A 260 0.98 -11.18 -12.86
N TRP A 261 2.07 -11.30 -12.11
CA TRP A 261 3.05 -10.21 -11.89
C TRP A 261 3.78 -9.70 -13.14
N LEU A 262 3.69 -10.45 -14.26
CA LEU A 262 4.30 -10.09 -15.54
C LEU A 262 3.28 -9.45 -16.51
N LEU A 263 2.03 -9.28 -16.09
CA LEU A 263 0.98 -8.70 -16.92
C LEU A 263 1.28 -7.25 -17.28
N GLY A 264 1.17 -6.94 -18.58
CA GLY A 264 1.20 -5.57 -19.10
C GLY A 264 2.46 -4.77 -18.74
N GLN A 265 3.62 -5.42 -18.70
CA GLN A 265 4.90 -4.77 -18.38
C GLN A 265 5.18 -3.57 -19.30
N ARG A 266 4.83 -3.70 -20.58
CA ARG A 266 5.00 -2.62 -21.56
C ARG A 266 4.11 -1.43 -21.22
N GLU A 267 2.82 -1.67 -20.97
CA GLU A 267 1.83 -0.64 -20.63
C GLU A 267 2.22 0.07 -19.32
N GLN A 268 2.75 -0.67 -18.34
CA GLN A 268 3.30 -0.11 -17.10
C GLN A 268 4.51 0.79 -17.37
N GLN A 269 5.45 0.37 -18.21
CA GLN A 269 6.64 1.16 -18.58
C GLN A 269 6.26 2.44 -19.35
N GLU A 270 5.33 2.34 -20.30
CA GLU A 270 4.82 3.49 -21.06
C GLU A 270 4.13 4.50 -20.12
N THR A 271 3.30 4.02 -19.19
CA THR A 271 2.65 4.88 -18.18
C THR A 271 3.67 5.52 -17.24
N ALA A 272 4.69 4.77 -16.80
CA ALA A 272 5.77 5.27 -15.97
C ALA A 272 6.55 6.40 -16.66
N ALA A 273 6.83 6.26 -17.95
CA ALA A 273 7.51 7.29 -18.74
C ALA A 273 6.68 8.59 -18.83
N ILE A 274 5.36 8.48 -19.05
CA ILE A 274 4.45 9.64 -19.07
C ILE A 274 4.48 10.38 -17.72
N ILE A 275 4.41 9.65 -16.61
CA ILE A 275 4.42 10.24 -15.26
C ILE A 275 5.78 10.89 -14.97
N ALA A 276 6.88 10.24 -15.35
CA ALA A 276 8.22 10.79 -15.19
C ALA A 276 8.43 12.06 -16.01
N GLN A 277 7.94 12.11 -17.25
CA GLN A 277 7.96 13.32 -18.06
C GLN A 277 7.20 14.46 -17.36
N ARG A 278 5.97 14.19 -16.91
CA ARG A 278 5.15 15.19 -16.20
C ARG A 278 5.83 15.73 -14.94
N ALA A 279 6.49 14.86 -14.17
CA ALA A 279 7.26 15.29 -13.01
C ALA A 279 8.40 16.25 -13.40
N GLY A 280 9.08 16.01 -14.54
CA GLY A 280 10.11 16.90 -15.06
C GLY A 280 9.56 18.25 -15.55
N GLU A 281 8.38 18.25 -16.19
CA GLU A 281 7.70 19.48 -16.63
C GLU A 281 7.36 20.38 -15.44
N ILE A 282 6.79 19.82 -14.37
CA ILE A 282 6.45 20.57 -13.16
C ILE A 282 7.71 21.06 -12.44
N GLU A 283 8.72 20.21 -12.31
CA GLU A 283 9.99 20.57 -11.68
C GLU A 283 10.66 21.75 -12.40
N ALA A 284 10.63 21.78 -13.73
CA ALA A 284 11.12 22.93 -14.49
C ALA A 284 10.33 24.21 -14.18
N LEU A 285 9.00 24.13 -14.19
CA LEU A 285 8.11 25.28 -13.91
C LEU A 285 8.23 25.86 -12.51
N LEU A 286 8.71 25.09 -11.54
CA LEU A 286 8.91 25.55 -10.16
C LEU A 286 10.26 26.25 -9.97
N ASN A 287 11.23 25.98 -10.85
CA ASN A 287 12.56 26.57 -10.82
C ASN A 287 12.66 27.87 -11.65
N ASP A 288 11.65 28.13 -12.49
CA ASP A 288 11.43 29.41 -13.18
C ASP A 288 10.70 30.42 -12.27
#